data_AF-A0A3D3CWW9-F1
#
_entry.id   AF-A0A3D3CWW9-F1
#
_cell.length_a   1.000
_cell.length_b   1.000
_cell.length_c   1.000
_cell.angle_alpha   90.00
_cell.angle_beta   90.00
_cell.angle_gamma   90.00
#
_symmetry.space_group_name_H-M   'P 1'
#
loop_
_entity.id
_entity.type
_entity.pdbx_description
1 polymer ?
#
loop_
_entity_poly.entity_id
_entity_poly.type
_entity_poly.pdbx_seq_one_letter_code
_entity_poly.pdbx_strand_id
1 'polypeptide(L)'
;MFPNRLFLFACSFLLLISCESGNRDANPNALFKLLPASETGIHFNNRVQDTKEFNIFKYRNFYNGAGVAIGDVDHDGRPDIFFTSNQHENQLYLNKGNWHFEEVAAQSGLTSSHHWHTGVTMVDINGDGWLDIYVCNSGELAGDDRANELYINQGNGRFKEEAHAYGLDDRGQSTQAVFFDYDHDGDLDCFILNNSNKSVESFGYSSNLRNIRDPENGDRLYRNDNGHFTDVSRQAGIYGSAIAFGLGVTVGDLNNDGWEDLYVSNDFFERDYLYINQHDGTFKEVINDAMG
;
A
#
# COMPACT_ATOMS: atom_id res chain seq x y z
N MET A 1 28.82 -67.24 -33.20
CA MET A 1 28.36 -66.90 -31.84
C MET A 1 28.58 -65.40 -31.64
N PHE A 2 27.62 -64.57 -32.06
CA PHE A 2 27.64 -63.13 -31.81
C PHE A 2 26.19 -62.70 -31.57
N PRO A 3 25.82 -62.35 -30.32
CA PRO A 3 24.59 -61.64 -30.10
C PRO A 3 24.84 -60.27 -29.43
N ASN A 4 23.91 -59.36 -29.70
CA ASN A 4 23.39 -58.38 -28.76
C ASN A 4 24.31 -57.25 -28.29
N ARG A 5 24.64 -56.32 -29.19
CA ARG A 5 24.95 -54.94 -28.76
C ARG A 5 24.20 -53.82 -29.49
N LEU A 6 23.50 -54.11 -30.59
CA LEU A 6 22.83 -53.06 -31.36
C LEU A 6 21.39 -52.71 -30.91
N PHE A 7 20.74 -53.55 -30.10
CA PHE A 7 19.34 -53.31 -29.72
C PHE A 7 19.15 -52.44 -28.46
N LEU A 8 20.23 -52.17 -27.70
CA LEU A 8 20.17 -51.40 -26.46
C LEU A 8 20.42 -49.90 -26.64
N PHE A 9 20.87 -49.46 -27.82
CA PHE A 9 21.09 -48.03 -28.09
C PHE A 9 19.87 -47.33 -28.72
N ALA A 10 18.93 -48.07 -29.30
CA ALA A 10 17.73 -47.48 -29.91
C ALA A 10 16.65 -47.10 -28.88
N CYS A 11 16.58 -47.78 -27.73
CA CYS A 11 15.61 -47.45 -26.67
C CYS A 11 15.99 -46.24 -25.82
N SER A 12 17.28 -45.87 -25.78
CA SER A 12 17.74 -44.74 -24.96
C SER A 12 17.59 -43.37 -25.65
N PHE A 13 17.37 -43.35 -26.97
CA PHE A 13 17.14 -42.11 -27.72
C PHE A 13 15.66 -41.72 -27.83
N LEU A 14 14.74 -42.66 -27.57
CA LEU A 14 13.29 -42.42 -27.56
C LEU A 14 12.77 -41.91 -26.21
N LEU A 15 13.57 -41.96 -25.15
CA LEU A 15 13.21 -41.45 -23.81
C LEU A 15 13.59 -39.98 -23.58
N LEU A 16 14.23 -39.32 -24.55
CA LEU A 16 14.63 -37.90 -24.44
C LEU A 16 13.68 -36.93 -25.17
N ILE A 17 12.60 -37.43 -25.79
CA ILE A 17 11.63 -36.58 -26.52
C ILE A 17 10.31 -36.41 -25.71
N SER A 18 10.18 -37.05 -24.54
CA SER A 18 8.93 -37.02 -23.76
C SER A 18 8.92 -36.02 -22.60
N CYS A 19 9.78 -35.00 -22.65
CA CYS A 19 9.67 -33.82 -21.80
C CYS A 19 9.51 -32.58 -22.67
N GLU A 20 8.54 -32.58 -23.58
CA GLU A 20 7.79 -31.34 -23.77
C GLU A 20 7.05 -31.11 -22.46
N SER A 21 7.52 -30.14 -21.68
CA SER A 21 6.72 -29.52 -20.64
C SER A 21 5.46 -29.02 -21.34
N GLY A 22 4.42 -29.85 -21.30
CA GLY A 22 3.15 -29.58 -21.94
C GLY A 22 2.76 -28.17 -21.56
N ASN A 23 2.71 -27.31 -22.58
CA ASN A 23 2.03 -26.04 -22.50
C ASN A 23 0.62 -26.42 -22.07
N ARG A 24 0.32 -26.28 -20.77
CA ARG A 24 -1.00 -26.60 -20.24
C ARG A 24 -1.95 -25.78 -21.09
N ASP A 25 -2.74 -26.47 -21.93
CA ASP A 25 -3.67 -25.86 -22.86
C ASP A 25 -4.37 -24.72 -22.15
N ALA A 26 -3.97 -23.49 -22.47
CA ALA A 26 -4.60 -22.31 -21.92
C ALA A 26 -6.04 -22.41 -22.39
N ASN A 27 -6.97 -22.57 -21.43
CA ASN A 27 -8.39 -22.62 -21.74
C ASN A 27 -8.68 -21.49 -22.73
N PRO A 28 -9.15 -21.77 -23.96
CA PRO A 28 -9.33 -20.73 -24.98
C PRO A 28 -10.36 -19.68 -24.56
N ASN A 29 -11.15 -19.96 -23.51
CA ASN A 29 -12.09 -19.04 -22.89
C ASN A 29 -11.52 -18.35 -21.63
N ALA A 30 -10.24 -18.50 -21.31
CA ALA A 30 -9.63 -17.81 -20.19
C ALA A 30 -9.56 -16.30 -20.47
N LEU A 31 -10.10 -15.50 -19.55
CA LEU A 31 -9.98 -14.04 -19.59
C LEU A 31 -8.58 -13.55 -19.23
N PHE A 32 -7.81 -14.37 -18.52
CA PHE A 32 -6.46 -14.05 -18.06
C PHE A 32 -5.48 -15.17 -18.43
N LYS A 33 -4.28 -14.76 -18.85
CA LYS A 33 -3.15 -15.65 -19.09
C LYS A 33 -2.11 -15.42 -18.00
N LEU A 34 -1.70 -16.48 -17.32
CA LEU A 34 -0.56 -16.44 -16.41
C LEU A 34 0.72 -16.22 -17.22
N LEU A 35 1.45 -15.15 -16.93
CA LEU A 35 2.80 -14.92 -17.45
C LEU A 35 3.81 -15.30 -16.35
N PRO A 36 4.78 -16.19 -16.61
CA PRO A 36 5.78 -16.56 -15.62
C PRO A 36 6.75 -15.40 -15.36
N ALA A 37 7.32 -15.34 -14.15
CA ALA A 37 8.34 -14.36 -13.78
C ALA A 37 9.55 -14.35 -14.73
N SER A 38 9.90 -15.49 -15.32
CA SER A 38 10.97 -15.59 -16.33
C SER A 38 10.64 -14.88 -17.66
N GLU A 39 9.37 -14.62 -17.94
CA GLU A 39 8.90 -13.83 -19.09
C GLU A 39 8.77 -12.36 -18.69
N THR A 40 8.17 -12.08 -17.53
CA THR A 40 7.86 -10.70 -17.12
C THR A 40 9.01 -9.96 -16.45
N GLY A 41 9.98 -10.66 -15.85
CA GLY A 41 11.00 -10.06 -14.99
C GLY A 41 10.52 -9.75 -13.57
N ILE A 42 9.22 -9.90 -13.26
CA ILE A 42 8.67 -9.64 -11.92
C ILE A 42 8.92 -10.86 -11.02
N HIS A 43 9.86 -10.72 -10.09
CA HIS A 43 10.23 -11.78 -9.13
C HIS A 43 9.78 -11.50 -7.69
N PHE A 44 9.11 -10.36 -7.45
CA PHE A 44 8.67 -9.93 -6.14
C PHE A 44 7.83 -11.01 -5.42
N ASN A 45 8.08 -11.14 -4.12
CA ASN A 45 7.28 -11.98 -3.23
C ASN A 45 7.35 -11.39 -1.81
N ASN A 46 6.21 -10.94 -1.29
CA ASN A 46 6.10 -10.48 0.10
C ASN A 46 6.19 -11.67 1.07
N ARG A 47 7.42 -12.06 1.42
CA ARG A 47 7.68 -13.13 2.38
C ARG A 47 7.68 -12.56 3.78
N VAL A 48 6.77 -13.05 4.60
CA VAL A 48 6.72 -12.74 6.02
C VAL A 48 7.16 -13.96 6.80
N GLN A 49 8.20 -13.82 7.61
CA GLN A 49 8.77 -14.88 8.44
C GLN A 49 8.49 -14.61 9.91
N ASP A 50 7.82 -15.56 10.57
CA ASP A 50 7.56 -15.49 12.01
C ASP A 50 8.81 -15.85 12.81
N THR A 51 9.05 -15.08 13.86
CA THR A 51 10.12 -15.34 14.83
C THR A 51 9.52 -15.40 16.22
N LYS A 52 10.28 -15.91 17.19
CA LYS A 52 9.84 -15.86 18.59
C LYS A 52 9.66 -14.41 19.08
N GLU A 53 10.46 -13.51 18.52
CA GLU A 53 10.51 -12.09 18.88
C GLU A 53 9.39 -11.29 18.23
N PHE A 54 8.99 -11.63 17.00
CA PHE A 54 8.01 -10.92 16.19
C PHE A 54 7.14 -11.89 15.38
N ASN A 55 5.86 -11.94 15.71
CA ASN A 55 4.87 -12.87 15.18
C ASN A 55 3.45 -12.37 15.49
N ILE A 56 2.44 -13.10 15.00
CA ILE A 56 1.02 -12.80 15.14
C ILE A 56 0.53 -12.61 16.59
N PHE A 57 1.15 -13.25 17.59
CA PHE A 57 0.76 -13.09 18.99
C PHE A 57 1.26 -11.78 19.62
N LYS A 58 2.27 -11.16 19.01
CA LYS A 58 2.85 -9.89 19.46
C LYS A 58 2.44 -8.71 18.59
N TYR A 59 2.17 -8.96 17.32
CA TYR A 59 1.67 -7.96 16.39
C TYR A 59 0.48 -8.53 15.62
N ARG A 60 -0.72 -8.02 15.91
CA ARG A 60 -1.99 -8.56 15.38
C ARG A 60 -2.09 -8.48 13.85
N ASN A 61 -1.51 -7.46 13.25
CA ASN A 61 -1.59 -7.21 11.81
C ASN A 61 -0.45 -7.87 11.02
N PHE A 62 0.24 -8.84 11.61
CA PHE A 62 1.41 -9.50 11.02
C PHE A 62 1.13 -10.15 9.65
N TYR A 63 -0.12 -10.48 9.33
CA TYR A 63 -0.50 -11.05 8.03
C TYR A 63 -1.42 -10.14 7.21
N ASN A 64 -1.55 -8.85 7.54
CA ASN A 64 -2.41 -7.92 6.81
C ASN A 64 -1.91 -7.56 5.39
N GLY A 65 -0.78 -8.14 4.98
CA GLY A 65 -0.23 -7.98 3.63
C GLY A 65 0.46 -6.63 3.44
N ALA A 66 0.95 -6.43 2.22
CA ALA A 66 1.64 -5.21 1.78
C ALA A 66 0.94 -4.64 0.54
N GLY A 67 1.15 -3.37 0.27
CA GLY A 67 0.52 -2.59 -0.78
C GLY A 67 1.24 -2.68 -2.14
N VAL A 68 0.49 -2.32 -3.18
CA VAL A 68 0.98 -2.16 -4.55
C VAL A 68 0.46 -0.84 -5.11
N ALA A 69 1.32 -0.08 -5.78
CA ALA A 69 0.95 1.11 -6.54
C ALA A 69 1.36 0.93 -8.00
N ILE A 70 0.56 1.53 -8.90
CA ILE A 70 0.76 1.46 -10.34
C ILE A 70 0.68 2.88 -10.89
N GLY A 71 1.67 3.27 -11.69
CA GLY A 71 1.79 4.62 -12.26
C GLY A 71 2.98 4.72 -13.19
N ASP A 72 2.99 5.67 -14.10
CA ASP A 72 4.10 5.94 -15.03
C ASP A 72 5.09 6.88 -14.34
N VAL A 73 6.15 6.33 -13.74
CA VAL A 73 7.10 7.11 -12.92
C VAL A 73 8.27 7.66 -13.72
N ASP A 74 8.47 7.19 -14.96
CA ASP A 74 9.55 7.62 -15.86
C ASP A 74 9.06 8.36 -17.13
N HIS A 75 7.75 8.61 -17.22
CA HIS A 75 7.07 9.33 -18.31
C HIS A 75 7.24 8.70 -19.68
N ASP A 76 7.35 7.38 -19.73
CA ASP A 76 7.48 6.64 -20.98
C ASP A 76 6.11 6.22 -21.60
N GLY A 77 5.01 6.57 -20.92
CA GLY A 77 3.63 6.26 -21.29
C GLY A 77 3.18 4.86 -20.89
N ARG A 78 3.97 4.12 -20.10
CA ARG A 78 3.64 2.77 -19.63
C ARG A 78 3.54 2.76 -18.11
N PRO A 79 2.57 2.01 -17.55
CA PRO A 79 2.45 1.89 -16.11
C PRO A 79 3.58 1.01 -15.55
N ASP A 80 4.28 1.54 -14.56
CA ASP A 80 5.25 0.87 -13.70
C ASP A 80 4.56 0.34 -12.44
N ILE A 81 5.28 -0.50 -11.68
CA ILE A 81 4.72 -1.17 -10.50
C ILE A 81 5.66 -0.97 -9.31
N PHE A 82 5.13 -0.45 -8.21
CA PHE A 82 5.84 -0.42 -6.94
C PHE A 82 5.18 -1.36 -5.94
N PHE A 83 5.96 -2.27 -5.38
CA PHE A 83 5.53 -3.16 -4.30
C PHE A 83 6.18 -2.72 -2.99
N THR A 84 5.36 -2.62 -1.96
CA THR A 84 5.90 -2.62 -0.59
C THR A 84 6.03 -4.05 -0.09
N SER A 85 6.91 -4.25 0.89
CA SER A 85 7.10 -5.54 1.54
C SER A 85 7.09 -5.38 3.06
N ASN A 86 6.40 -6.29 3.75
CA ASN A 86 6.25 -6.17 5.20
C ASN A 86 7.55 -6.37 5.99
N GLN A 87 8.58 -7.02 5.44
CA GLN A 87 9.83 -7.28 6.19
C GLN A 87 11.11 -7.05 5.37
N HIS A 88 11.00 -7.14 4.06
CA HIS A 88 12.08 -6.97 3.10
C HIS A 88 11.95 -5.65 2.34
N GLU A 89 12.88 -5.41 1.43
CA GLU A 89 12.98 -4.22 0.61
C GLU A 89 11.76 -4.04 -0.30
N ASN A 90 11.30 -2.79 -0.41
CA ASN A 90 10.32 -2.39 -1.42
C ASN A 90 10.95 -2.47 -2.82
N GLN A 91 10.15 -2.74 -3.85
CA GLN A 91 10.64 -2.95 -5.22
C GLN A 91 9.88 -2.10 -6.23
N LEU A 92 10.61 -1.42 -7.11
CA LEU A 92 10.08 -0.64 -8.23
C LEU A 92 10.42 -1.37 -9.53
N TYR A 93 9.41 -1.70 -10.32
CA TYR A 93 9.52 -2.38 -11.59
C TYR A 93 9.14 -1.43 -12.72
N LEU A 94 10.13 -1.00 -13.51
CA LEU A 94 9.90 -0.18 -14.70
C LEU A 94 9.44 -1.04 -15.87
N ASN A 95 8.38 -0.62 -16.54
CA ASN A 95 7.78 -1.32 -17.67
C ASN A 95 8.56 -1.06 -18.95
N LYS A 96 9.31 -2.06 -19.42
CA LYS A 96 10.11 -1.98 -20.66
C LYS A 96 9.29 -2.31 -21.91
N GLY A 97 7.97 -2.45 -21.78
CA GLY A 97 7.06 -2.87 -22.83
C GLY A 97 7.00 -4.39 -22.98
N ASN A 98 6.01 -4.86 -23.74
CA ASN A 98 5.79 -6.29 -24.01
C ASN A 98 5.70 -7.16 -22.73
N TRP A 99 5.14 -6.61 -21.65
CA TRP A 99 5.04 -7.26 -20.34
C TRP A 99 6.39 -7.59 -19.68
N HIS A 100 7.48 -6.98 -20.12
CA HIS A 100 8.80 -7.11 -19.50
C HIS A 100 9.07 -5.93 -18.57
N PHE A 101 9.56 -6.24 -17.37
CA PHE A 101 9.80 -5.28 -16.30
C PHE A 101 11.21 -5.42 -15.74
N GLU A 102 11.81 -4.28 -15.39
CA GLU A 102 13.13 -4.20 -14.77
C GLU A 102 13.00 -3.68 -13.34
N GLU A 103 13.55 -4.41 -12.35
CA GLU A 103 13.59 -3.96 -10.96
C GLU A 103 14.70 -2.92 -10.77
N VAL A 104 14.37 -1.76 -10.20
CA VAL A 104 15.28 -0.60 -10.11
C VAL A 104 15.28 0.12 -8.76
N ALA A 105 14.59 -0.36 -7.71
CA ALA A 105 14.39 0.43 -6.49
C ALA A 105 15.70 0.93 -5.87
N ALA A 106 16.66 0.03 -5.63
CA ALA A 106 17.92 0.38 -5.00
C ALA A 106 18.74 1.38 -5.83
N GLN A 107 18.78 1.21 -7.16
CA GLN A 107 19.50 2.13 -8.06
C GLN A 107 18.77 3.46 -8.27
N SER A 108 17.47 3.51 -8.00
CA SER A 108 16.67 4.73 -8.00
C SER A 108 16.70 5.48 -6.67
N GLY A 109 17.32 4.91 -5.63
CA GLY A 109 17.40 5.55 -4.30
C GLY A 109 16.17 5.31 -3.43
N LEU A 110 15.33 4.34 -3.78
CA LEU A 110 14.19 3.88 -2.99
C LEU A 110 14.68 2.86 -1.95
N THR A 111 15.42 3.36 -0.96
CA THR A 111 15.93 2.55 0.15
C THR A 111 15.32 3.04 1.45
N SER A 112 14.61 2.14 2.12
CA SER A 112 13.96 2.42 3.39
C SER A 112 14.91 2.16 4.59
N SER A 113 14.73 2.95 5.65
CA SER A 113 15.30 2.69 6.98
C SER A 113 14.34 1.97 7.93
N HIS A 114 13.10 1.73 7.50
CA HIS A 114 12.04 1.09 8.27
C HIS A 114 11.91 -0.39 7.91
N HIS A 115 11.28 -1.14 8.81
CA HIS A 115 11.32 -2.60 8.79
C HIS A 115 9.96 -3.24 8.50
N TRP A 116 8.86 -2.46 8.49
CA TRP A 116 7.53 -2.96 8.19
C TRP A 116 6.68 -1.99 7.37
N HIS A 117 6.65 -2.22 6.06
CA HIS A 117 5.88 -1.44 5.09
C HIS A 117 4.47 -2.01 4.92
N THR A 118 3.49 -1.13 4.75
CA THR A 118 2.07 -1.48 4.59
C THR A 118 1.53 -0.92 3.27
N GLY A 119 0.82 0.20 3.30
CA GLY A 119 0.23 0.84 2.14
C GLY A 119 1.25 1.60 1.29
N VAL A 120 0.90 1.83 0.03
CA VAL A 120 1.65 2.71 -0.87
C VAL A 120 0.70 3.44 -1.80
N THR A 121 1.03 4.70 -2.09
CA THR A 121 0.32 5.55 -3.04
C THR A 121 1.32 6.25 -3.95
N MET A 122 1.06 6.22 -5.25
CA MET A 122 1.75 7.07 -6.22
C MET A 122 0.90 8.32 -6.46
N VAL A 123 1.52 9.49 -6.37
CA VAL A 123 0.84 10.79 -6.47
C VAL A 123 1.84 11.84 -6.97
N ASP A 124 1.41 12.76 -7.82
CA ASP A 124 2.17 13.98 -8.13
C ASP A 124 1.86 15.00 -7.02
N ILE A 125 2.62 14.98 -5.92
CA ILE A 125 2.28 15.73 -4.70
C ILE A 125 2.62 17.22 -4.83
N ASN A 126 3.54 17.55 -5.72
CA ASN A 126 4.11 18.89 -5.87
C ASN A 126 3.67 19.57 -7.18
N GLY A 127 2.90 18.88 -8.03
CA GLY A 127 2.35 19.38 -9.28
C GLY A 127 3.41 19.58 -10.38
N ASP A 128 4.56 18.91 -10.29
CA ASP A 128 5.64 19.01 -11.28
C ASP A 128 5.45 18.06 -12.48
N GLY A 129 4.39 17.25 -12.43
CA GLY A 129 4.00 16.29 -13.43
C GLY A 129 4.55 14.90 -13.21
N TRP A 130 5.52 14.69 -12.31
CA TRP A 130 6.12 13.39 -12.02
C TRP A 130 5.44 12.72 -10.83
N LEU A 131 5.18 11.42 -10.94
CA LEU A 131 4.64 10.67 -9.80
C LEU A 131 5.73 10.44 -8.74
N ASP A 132 5.42 10.90 -7.53
CA ASP A 132 6.09 10.59 -6.26
C ASP A 132 5.52 9.31 -5.64
N ILE A 133 6.22 8.78 -4.63
CA ILE A 133 5.80 7.54 -3.95
C ILE A 133 5.72 7.79 -2.45
N TYR A 134 4.53 7.64 -1.88
CA TYR A 134 4.30 7.69 -0.43
C TYR A 134 4.12 6.28 0.14
N VAL A 135 4.97 5.89 1.09
CA VAL A 135 4.98 4.57 1.72
C VAL A 135 4.52 4.69 3.17
N CYS A 136 3.52 3.91 3.54
CA CYS A 136 3.04 3.77 4.90
C CYS A 136 3.86 2.72 5.66
N ASN A 137 4.16 3.02 6.92
CA ASN A 137 4.93 2.19 7.82
C ASN A 137 4.13 1.86 9.08
N SER A 138 4.41 0.69 9.66
CA SER A 138 3.67 0.17 10.81
C SER A 138 4.53 -0.83 11.60
N GLY A 139 3.94 -1.62 12.50
CA GLY A 139 4.62 -2.71 13.21
C GLY A 139 5.50 -2.26 14.38
N GLU A 140 5.36 -2.91 15.53
CA GLU A 140 6.13 -2.55 16.75
C GLU A 140 7.49 -3.28 16.81
N LEU A 141 8.42 -2.89 15.94
CA LEU A 141 9.78 -3.42 15.88
C LEU A 141 10.74 -2.53 16.68
N ALA A 142 11.62 -3.15 17.47
CA ALA A 142 12.58 -2.42 18.28
C ALA A 142 13.56 -1.62 17.41
N GLY A 143 13.67 -0.32 17.67
CA GLY A 143 14.55 0.58 16.92
C GLY A 143 13.93 1.16 15.65
N ASP A 144 12.67 0.83 15.35
CA ASP A 144 11.90 1.41 14.26
C ASP A 144 10.87 2.40 14.82
N ASP A 145 10.94 3.66 14.39
CA ASP A 145 9.96 4.68 14.78
C ASP A 145 8.74 4.72 13.84
N ARG A 146 8.77 3.91 12.75
CA ARG A 146 7.69 3.70 11.78
C ARG A 146 7.24 4.97 11.08
N ALA A 147 8.11 5.97 10.97
CA ALA A 147 7.79 7.15 10.20
C ALA A 147 7.43 6.74 8.76
N ASN A 148 6.31 7.23 8.24
CA ASN A 148 5.99 7.10 6.82
C ASN A 148 7.04 7.83 5.97
N GLU A 149 7.21 7.38 4.73
CA GLU A 149 8.25 7.87 3.83
C GLU A 149 7.64 8.48 2.56
N LEU A 150 8.18 9.60 2.10
CA LEU A 150 7.75 10.31 0.90
C LEU A 150 8.95 10.43 -0.03
N TYR A 151 8.92 9.69 -1.11
CA TYR A 151 9.98 9.65 -2.10
C TYR A 151 9.62 10.59 -3.27
N ILE A 152 10.22 11.78 -3.27
CA ILE A 152 10.03 12.79 -4.33
C ILE A 152 10.83 12.40 -5.57
N ASN A 153 10.14 12.29 -6.70
CA ASN A 153 10.72 11.97 -7.99
C ASN A 153 11.54 13.16 -8.51
N GLN A 154 12.81 12.93 -8.84
CA GLN A 154 13.71 14.00 -9.30
C GLN A 154 13.70 14.15 -10.83
N GLY A 155 12.80 13.44 -11.55
CA GLY A 155 12.66 13.48 -13.01
C GLY A 155 13.87 12.92 -13.78
N ASN A 156 14.75 12.20 -13.09
CA ASN A 156 15.98 11.64 -13.66
C ASN A 156 16.18 10.15 -13.29
N GLY A 157 15.10 9.46 -12.92
CA GLY A 157 15.11 8.08 -12.47
C GLY A 157 15.61 7.89 -11.03
N ARG A 158 15.78 8.99 -10.28
CA ARG A 158 16.12 8.98 -8.86
C ARG A 158 14.97 9.56 -8.03
N PHE A 159 14.84 9.04 -6.82
CA PHE A 159 13.94 9.54 -5.80
C PHE A 159 14.73 10.04 -4.59
N LYS A 160 14.12 10.96 -3.85
CA LYS A 160 14.66 11.52 -2.62
C LYS A 160 13.60 11.42 -1.52
N GLU A 161 13.95 10.82 -0.38
CA GLU A 161 13.08 10.79 0.80
C GLU A 161 12.99 12.19 1.42
N GLU A 162 11.77 12.72 1.57
CA GLU A 162 11.47 14.06 2.08
C GLU A 162 10.22 14.13 2.99
N ALA A 163 9.72 13.02 3.55
CA ALA A 163 8.49 13.02 4.38
C ALA A 163 8.57 14.03 5.51
N HIS A 164 9.70 14.06 6.23
CA HIS A 164 9.89 15.01 7.33
C HIS A 164 9.88 16.48 6.86
N ALA A 165 10.44 16.76 5.69
CA ALA A 165 10.47 18.12 5.14
C ALA A 165 9.07 18.60 4.76
N TYR A 166 8.22 17.69 4.25
CA TYR A 166 6.83 17.95 3.92
C TYR A 166 5.91 17.91 5.14
N GLY A 167 6.32 17.34 6.29
CA GLY A 167 5.46 17.15 7.46
C GLY A 167 4.57 15.90 7.39
N LEU A 168 4.94 14.92 6.55
CA LEU A 168 4.21 13.67 6.32
C LEU A 168 4.90 12.44 6.92
N ASP A 169 5.85 12.62 7.83
CA ASP A 169 6.52 11.53 8.58
C ASP A 169 5.66 11.04 9.78
N ASP A 170 4.37 10.73 9.55
CA ASP A 170 3.48 10.18 10.59
C ASP A 170 4.03 8.85 11.12
N ARG A 171 3.96 8.65 12.44
CA ARG A 171 4.56 7.51 13.17
C ARG A 171 3.51 6.56 13.76
N GLY A 172 2.26 6.71 13.33
CA GLY A 172 1.17 5.81 13.66
C GLY A 172 1.39 4.43 13.04
N GLN A 173 0.46 3.51 13.30
CA GLN A 173 0.42 2.22 12.62
C GLN A 173 -0.34 2.38 11.30
N SER A 174 0.28 3.06 10.34
CA SER A 174 -0.36 3.43 9.07
C SER A 174 -0.69 2.18 8.26
N THR A 175 -1.88 2.13 7.67
CA THR A 175 -2.30 1.04 6.78
C THR A 175 -2.38 1.48 5.33
N GLN A 176 -2.85 2.70 5.07
CA GLN A 176 -2.91 3.30 3.73
C GLN A 176 -2.99 4.83 3.85
N ALA A 177 -2.54 5.55 2.83
CA ALA A 177 -2.82 6.97 2.67
C ALA A 177 -3.50 7.25 1.34
N VAL A 178 -4.38 8.25 1.30
CA VAL A 178 -5.02 8.75 0.09
C VAL A 178 -4.81 10.25 -0.01
N PHE A 179 -4.57 10.72 -1.24
CA PHE A 179 -4.33 12.13 -1.53
C PHE A 179 -5.48 12.67 -2.40
N PHE A 180 -6.01 13.82 -2.02
CA PHE A 180 -7.13 14.49 -2.69
C PHE A 180 -7.22 15.94 -2.19
N ASP A 181 -7.78 16.83 -2.99
CA ASP A 181 -7.99 18.24 -2.65
C ASP A 181 -9.31 18.35 -1.86
N TYR A 182 -9.29 18.33 -0.53
CA TYR A 182 -10.52 18.28 0.27
C TYR A 182 -11.15 19.65 0.50
N ASP A 183 -10.39 20.73 0.36
CA ASP A 183 -10.87 22.10 0.54
C ASP A 183 -10.98 22.92 -0.76
N HIS A 184 -10.69 22.30 -1.90
CA HIS A 184 -10.79 22.82 -3.27
C HIS A 184 -9.90 24.04 -3.52
N ASP A 185 -8.72 24.05 -2.90
CA ASP A 185 -7.75 25.14 -3.02
C ASP A 185 -6.68 24.91 -4.11
N GLY A 186 -6.68 23.71 -4.69
CA GLY A 186 -5.87 23.33 -5.84
C GLY A 186 -4.55 22.63 -5.50
N ASP A 187 -4.26 22.36 -4.23
CA ASP A 187 -3.23 21.40 -3.83
C ASP A 187 -3.82 20.11 -3.25
N LEU A 188 -3.02 19.03 -3.21
CA LEU A 188 -3.48 17.74 -2.71
C LEU A 188 -3.19 17.63 -1.22
N ASP A 189 -4.22 17.35 -0.45
CA ASP A 189 -4.16 17.01 0.96
C ASP A 189 -3.95 15.51 1.17
N CYS A 190 -3.73 15.09 2.42
CA CYS A 190 -3.44 13.70 2.74
C CYS A 190 -4.29 13.18 3.89
N PHE A 191 -5.06 12.13 3.64
CA PHE A 191 -5.68 11.34 4.70
C PHE A 191 -4.84 10.07 4.94
N ILE A 192 -4.38 9.89 6.18
CA ILE A 192 -3.64 8.70 6.62
C ILE A 192 -4.56 7.84 7.48
N LEU A 193 -4.82 6.63 7.00
CA LEU A 193 -5.56 5.60 7.71
C LEU A 193 -4.61 4.88 8.66
N ASN A 194 -4.97 4.83 9.95
CA ASN A 194 -4.21 4.16 10.98
C ASN A 194 -4.96 2.96 11.54
N ASN A 195 -4.23 2.02 12.11
CA ASN A 195 -4.80 0.89 12.83
C ASN A 195 -4.42 0.93 14.31
N SER A 196 -5.33 0.56 15.20
CA SER A 196 -4.99 0.49 16.63
C SER A 196 -4.01 -0.63 16.95
N ASN A 197 -3.00 -0.33 17.76
CA ASN A 197 -2.05 -1.32 18.28
C ASN A 197 -2.60 -2.07 19.52
N LYS A 198 -3.73 -1.64 20.08
CA LYS A 198 -4.31 -2.23 21.30
C LYS A 198 -5.10 -3.48 20.97
N SER A 199 -5.05 -4.47 21.86
CA SER A 199 -5.88 -5.66 21.73
C SER A 199 -7.35 -5.32 21.98
N VAL A 200 -8.24 -5.97 21.24
CA VAL A 200 -9.69 -5.77 21.34
C VAL A 200 -10.19 -6.05 22.76
N GLU A 201 -9.63 -7.04 23.45
CA GLU A 201 -10.04 -7.38 24.82
C GLU A 201 -9.69 -6.29 25.85
N SER A 202 -8.71 -5.42 25.53
CA SER A 202 -8.24 -4.38 26.46
C SER A 202 -9.23 -3.22 26.65
N PHE A 203 -10.19 -3.04 25.73
CA PHE A 203 -11.15 -1.94 25.76
C PHE A 203 -12.32 -2.14 26.73
N GLY A 204 -12.52 -3.37 27.23
CA GLY A 204 -13.66 -3.73 28.08
C GLY A 204 -15.01 -3.57 27.36
N TYR A 205 -16.11 -3.64 28.13
CA TYR A 205 -17.48 -3.67 27.59
C TYR A 205 -18.21 -2.32 27.60
N SER A 206 -17.57 -1.23 28.05
CA SER A 206 -18.34 -0.09 28.56
C SER A 206 -17.63 1.27 28.52
N SER A 207 -17.01 1.62 27.39
CA SER A 207 -16.66 3.03 27.15
C SER A 207 -16.98 3.45 25.71
N ASN A 208 -17.73 4.55 25.58
CA ASN A 208 -17.96 5.21 24.29
C ASN A 208 -16.66 5.93 23.90
N LEU A 209 -15.74 5.20 23.27
CA LEU A 209 -14.43 5.71 22.89
C LEU A 209 -14.39 6.33 21.49
N ARG A 210 -15.46 6.20 20.69
CA ARG A 210 -15.51 6.65 19.29
C ARG A 210 -15.07 8.11 19.10
N ASN A 211 -15.43 8.99 20.05
CA ASN A 211 -15.09 10.41 20.01
C ASN A 211 -13.80 10.79 20.76
N ILE A 212 -13.06 9.81 21.28
CA ILE A 212 -11.82 10.02 22.03
C ILE A 212 -10.64 9.65 21.13
N ARG A 213 -9.94 10.68 20.65
CA ARG A 213 -8.78 10.52 19.76
C ARG A 213 -7.60 9.86 20.45
N ASP A 214 -7.04 8.84 19.82
CA ASP A 214 -5.72 8.30 20.09
C ASP A 214 -4.67 9.24 19.47
N PRO A 215 -3.79 9.85 20.28
CA PRO A 215 -2.79 10.78 19.77
C PRO A 215 -1.69 10.10 18.95
N GLU A 216 -1.55 8.77 19.01
CA GLU A 216 -0.56 8.02 18.25
C GLU A 216 -1.18 7.38 17.00
N ASN A 217 -2.23 6.58 17.18
CA ASN A 217 -2.77 5.72 16.11
C ASN A 217 -4.15 6.13 15.60
N GLY A 218 -4.57 7.37 15.85
CA GLY A 218 -5.80 7.89 15.25
C GLY A 218 -5.59 8.26 13.78
N ASP A 219 -6.62 8.06 12.95
CA ASP A 219 -6.62 8.49 11.55
C ASP A 219 -6.33 9.98 11.43
N ARG A 220 -5.58 10.37 10.41
CA ARG A 220 -5.10 11.74 10.21
C ARG A 220 -5.70 12.34 8.95
N LEU A 221 -6.05 13.61 9.01
CA LEU A 221 -6.16 14.47 7.83
C LEU A 221 -5.11 15.58 7.96
N TYR A 222 -4.24 15.64 6.99
CA TYR A 222 -3.24 16.68 6.82
C TYR A 222 -3.67 17.61 5.71
N ARG A 223 -3.83 18.90 6.04
CA ARG A 223 -4.00 19.92 5.02
C ARG A 223 -2.63 20.29 4.45
N ASN A 224 -2.54 20.40 3.15
CA ASN A 224 -1.36 20.91 2.47
C ASN A 224 -1.46 22.45 2.35
N ASP A 225 -0.37 23.14 2.67
CA ASP A 225 -0.26 24.58 2.54
C ASP A 225 1.00 24.86 1.70
N ASN A 226 0.92 24.67 0.37
CA ASN A 226 2.04 24.85 -0.57
C ASN A 226 3.26 23.93 -0.29
N GLY A 227 3.03 22.64 -0.13
CA GLY A 227 4.06 21.62 0.11
C GLY A 227 4.40 21.41 1.58
N HIS A 228 3.64 22.01 2.50
CA HIS A 228 3.78 21.77 3.94
C HIS A 228 2.47 21.24 4.53
N PHE A 229 2.52 20.04 5.08
CA PHE A 229 1.37 19.30 5.57
C PHE A 229 1.19 19.51 7.08
N THR A 230 -0.01 19.91 7.48
CA THR A 230 -0.39 20.16 8.88
C THR A 230 -1.55 19.26 9.31
N ASP A 231 -1.40 18.52 10.41
CA ASP A 231 -2.50 17.72 10.98
C ASP A 231 -3.67 18.65 11.42
N VAL A 232 -4.77 18.58 10.69
CA VAL A 232 -6.02 19.31 10.93
C VAL A 232 -7.14 18.38 11.39
N SER A 233 -6.85 17.13 11.72
CA SER A 233 -7.85 16.08 11.96
C SER A 233 -8.92 16.48 12.96
N ARG A 234 -8.53 17.13 14.07
CA ARG A 234 -9.48 17.56 15.11
C ARG A 234 -10.39 18.68 14.61
N GLN A 235 -9.83 19.64 13.87
CA GLN A 235 -10.52 20.80 13.32
C GLN A 235 -11.49 20.36 12.23
N ALA A 236 -11.06 19.43 11.37
CA ALA A 236 -11.84 18.89 10.28
C ALA A 236 -12.90 17.86 10.70
N GLY A 237 -12.99 17.51 11.99
CA GLY A 237 -14.00 16.55 12.48
C GLY A 237 -13.69 15.08 12.21
N ILE A 238 -12.45 14.75 11.84
CA ILE A 238 -12.00 13.37 11.59
C ILE A 238 -11.84 12.61 12.91
N TYR A 239 -12.52 11.47 13.00
CA TYR A 239 -12.36 10.60 14.16
C TYR A 239 -11.01 9.92 14.08
N GLY A 240 -10.41 9.66 15.24
CA GLY A 240 -9.15 8.95 15.33
C GLY A 240 -9.10 8.13 16.59
N SER A 241 -10.18 7.38 16.85
CA SER A 241 -10.33 6.66 18.11
C SER A 241 -9.36 5.49 18.21
N ALA A 242 -8.94 5.16 19.44
CA ALA A 242 -8.18 3.94 19.69
C ALA A 242 -8.97 2.66 19.36
N ILE A 243 -10.30 2.74 19.21
CA ILE A 243 -11.13 1.62 18.76
C ILE A 243 -11.38 1.62 17.24
N ALA A 244 -10.83 2.60 16.51
CA ALA A 244 -10.76 2.56 15.06
C ALA A 244 -9.67 1.57 14.64
N PHE A 245 -10.04 0.61 13.79
CA PHE A 245 -9.16 -0.43 13.29
C PHE A 245 -9.15 -0.34 11.77
N GLY A 246 -8.67 0.78 11.23
CA GLY A 246 -8.73 1.10 9.82
C GLY A 246 -8.08 0.03 8.94
N LEU A 247 -8.82 -0.47 7.96
CA LEU A 247 -8.35 -1.47 6.98
C LEU A 247 -8.46 -1.01 5.53
N GLY A 248 -9.35 -0.08 5.23
CA GLY A 248 -9.48 0.51 3.91
C GLY A 248 -10.07 1.91 3.98
N VAL A 249 -9.69 2.73 3.01
CA VAL A 249 -10.23 4.07 2.79
C VAL A 249 -10.53 4.25 1.31
N THR A 250 -11.60 4.96 0.99
CA THR A 250 -11.93 5.35 -0.39
C THR A 250 -12.42 6.78 -0.39
N VAL A 251 -11.95 7.53 -1.39
CA VAL A 251 -12.34 8.91 -1.67
C VAL A 251 -13.33 8.91 -2.83
N GLY A 252 -14.37 9.73 -2.75
CA GLY A 252 -15.25 10.01 -3.88
C GLY A 252 -16.41 10.91 -3.50
N ASP A 253 -17.03 11.55 -4.48
CA ASP A 253 -18.26 12.33 -4.26
C ASP A 253 -19.46 11.37 -4.06
N LEU A 254 -19.81 11.10 -2.80
CA LEU A 254 -20.81 10.09 -2.43
C LEU A 254 -22.23 10.65 -2.42
N ASN A 255 -22.36 11.97 -2.33
CA ASN A 255 -23.65 12.66 -2.27
C ASN A 255 -23.99 13.43 -3.59
N ASN A 256 -23.07 13.45 -4.57
CA ASN A 256 -23.14 14.16 -5.84
C ASN A 256 -23.19 15.70 -5.72
N ASP A 257 -22.47 16.28 -4.74
CA ASP A 257 -22.37 17.74 -4.55
C ASP A 257 -21.10 18.35 -5.17
N GLY A 258 -20.24 17.51 -5.76
CA GLY A 258 -19.00 17.91 -6.41
C GLY A 258 -17.80 17.96 -5.47
N TRP A 259 -17.94 17.61 -4.19
CA TRP A 259 -16.84 17.55 -3.23
C TRP A 259 -16.53 16.11 -2.81
N GLU A 260 -15.26 15.84 -2.59
CA GLU A 260 -14.75 14.54 -2.21
C GLU A 260 -15.15 14.20 -0.76
N ASP A 261 -15.87 13.09 -0.60
CA ASP A 261 -16.21 12.44 0.67
C ASP A 261 -15.26 11.28 0.96
N LEU A 262 -15.29 10.77 2.20
CA LEU A 262 -14.49 9.62 2.63
C LEU A 262 -15.35 8.48 3.18
N TYR A 263 -15.06 7.26 2.75
CA TYR A 263 -15.51 6.03 3.41
C TYR A 263 -14.32 5.28 4.01
N VAL A 264 -14.38 4.98 5.30
CA VAL A 264 -13.36 4.24 6.04
C VAL A 264 -13.97 2.97 6.61
N SER A 265 -13.38 1.82 6.27
CA SER A 265 -13.75 0.53 6.86
C SER A 265 -12.92 0.23 8.11
N ASN A 266 -13.63 -0.07 9.20
CA ASN A 266 -13.06 -0.44 10.49
C ASN A 266 -13.32 -1.92 10.78
N ASP A 267 -12.36 -2.56 11.43
CA ASP A 267 -12.52 -3.93 11.92
C ASP A 267 -13.22 -3.99 13.30
N PHE A 268 -13.62 -5.20 13.70
CA PHE A 268 -14.21 -5.57 14.99
C PHE A 268 -15.57 -4.92 15.28
N PHE A 269 -15.62 -4.09 16.34
CA PHE A 269 -16.86 -3.61 16.94
C PHE A 269 -17.07 -2.11 16.70
N GLU A 270 -16.05 -1.40 16.24
CA GLU A 270 -16.22 -0.03 15.82
C GLU A 270 -16.88 -0.03 14.44
N ARG A 271 -17.80 0.91 14.23
CA ARG A 271 -18.47 1.04 12.94
C ARG A 271 -17.55 1.75 11.97
N ASP A 272 -17.73 1.45 10.71
CA ASP A 272 -17.19 2.24 9.60
C ASP A 272 -17.50 3.74 9.79
N TYR A 273 -16.68 4.57 9.16
CA TYR A 273 -16.89 6.01 9.10
C TYR A 273 -17.28 6.40 7.68
N LEU A 274 -18.38 7.12 7.55
CA LEU A 274 -18.75 7.80 6.31
C LEU A 274 -18.73 9.29 6.58
N TYR A 275 -17.74 9.98 6.04
CA TYR A 275 -17.53 11.40 6.21
C TYR A 275 -18.04 12.14 4.98
N ILE A 276 -19.01 13.02 5.16
CA ILE A 276 -19.48 13.94 4.13
C ILE A 276 -18.78 15.27 4.30
N ASN A 277 -18.14 15.75 3.24
CA ASN A 277 -17.49 17.06 3.21
C ASN A 277 -18.55 18.17 3.40
N GLN A 278 -18.26 19.16 4.23
CA GLN A 278 -19.17 20.28 4.54
C GLN A 278 -18.83 21.56 3.76
N HIS A 279 -17.84 21.52 2.87
CA HIS A 279 -17.40 22.64 2.01
C HIS A 279 -16.81 23.83 2.80
N ASP A 280 -16.45 23.60 4.06
CA ASP A 280 -15.91 24.62 4.98
C ASP A 280 -14.64 24.16 5.68
N GLY A 281 -13.98 23.15 5.11
CA GLY A 281 -12.78 22.52 5.68
C GLY A 281 -13.10 21.49 6.78
N THR A 282 -14.36 21.09 6.92
CA THR A 282 -14.80 20.06 7.88
C THR A 282 -15.56 18.92 7.23
N PHE A 283 -15.57 17.79 7.92
CA PHE A 283 -16.33 16.60 7.58
C PHE A 283 -17.37 16.30 8.65
N LYS A 284 -18.52 15.80 8.22
CA LYS A 284 -19.55 15.24 9.09
C LYS A 284 -19.61 13.73 8.93
N GLU A 285 -19.41 13.01 10.03
CA GLU A 285 -19.61 11.55 10.09
C GLU A 285 -21.11 11.21 10.12
N VAL A 286 -21.60 10.40 9.17
CA VAL A 286 -23.04 10.15 8.94
C VAL A 286 -23.41 8.67 8.75
N ILE A 287 -22.53 7.72 9.09
CA ILE A 287 -22.74 6.29 8.76
C ILE A 287 -24.10 5.76 9.22
N ASN A 288 -24.59 6.19 10.39
CA ASN A 288 -25.87 5.71 10.94
C ASN A 288 -27.11 6.28 10.23
N ASP A 289 -26.96 7.44 9.61
CA ASP A 289 -28.04 8.08 8.87
C ASP A 289 -28.07 7.60 7.41
N ALA A 290 -26.90 7.22 6.88
CA ALA A 290 -26.71 6.83 5.48
C ALA A 290 -26.90 5.33 5.22
N MET A 291 -26.58 4.47 6.19
CA MET A 291 -26.68 3.02 6.06
C MET A 291 -27.59 2.47 7.17
N GLY A 292 -28.80 2.07 6.78
CA GLY A 292 -29.86 1.58 7.68
C GLY A 292 -29.71 0.14 8.13
#